data_AF-A0A8C0SV55-F1
#
_entry.id   AF-A0A8C0SV55-F1
#
_cell.length_a   1.000
_cell.length_b   1.000
_cell.length_c   1.000
_cell.angle_alpha   90.00
_cell.angle_beta   90.00
_cell.angle_gamma   90.00
#
_symmetry.space_group_name_H-M   'P 1'
#
loop_
_entity.id
_entity.type
_entity.pdbx_description
1 polymer ?
#
loop_
_entity_poly.entity_id
_entity_poly.type
_entity_poly.pdbx_seq_one_letter_code
_entity_poly.pdbx_strand_id
1 'polypeptide(L)'
;MSALAARIAKQRAAAGLGSHQKAVKYLGQDFEKLRQQCLDAGVLFKDPEFPACPSALGHKDLGPQSPQTQGIVWKRPPELCANPQFIVGGATRTDICQGSLGDCWLLAALASLTLNQELLHRVVPRGQDFQQNYAGIFHFQFWQYGEWVEVVVDDRLPSKDGELLFLHSETGNEFWGALLEKAYAKLNGSYEALTGGSTVEGFEDLTGGISEYYDLKKPPARLFQIIQKALRAGSLLACSIHVSSAAEAGAEVTTRHKLVKSHAYSVTGVIEVDFRGRPEKLIRLRNPWGEVEWTGAWSDDAPEWNDIDPRQKEELDRRAEDGEFWMSFLDFLGQFSRLEICNLSPDSLSSEELHKWNLVLFNGRWTRGSSAGGCANFPGSS
;
A
#
# COMPACT_ATOMS: atom_id res chain seq x y z
N MET A 1 16.92 -31.37 10.74
CA MET A 1 16.17 -30.09 10.87
C MET A 1 15.50 -29.68 9.56
N SER A 2 16.22 -29.57 8.42
CA SER A 2 15.65 -29.18 7.11
C SER A 2 14.49 -30.08 6.62
N ALA A 3 14.63 -31.41 6.70
CA ALA A 3 13.58 -32.33 6.24
C ALA A 3 12.27 -32.25 7.04
N LEU A 4 12.32 -31.89 8.33
CA LEU A 4 11.12 -31.73 9.16
C LEU A 4 10.37 -30.45 8.80
N ALA A 5 11.10 -29.34 8.63
CA ALA A 5 10.51 -28.07 8.19
C ALA A 5 9.90 -28.18 6.79
N ALA A 6 10.60 -28.83 5.85
CA ALA A 6 10.08 -29.09 4.50
C ALA A 6 8.82 -30.00 4.54
N ARG A 7 8.79 -31.01 5.42
CA ARG A 7 7.61 -31.88 5.59
C ARG A 7 6.42 -31.12 6.16
N ILE A 8 6.65 -30.25 7.16
CA ILE A 8 5.61 -29.41 7.76
C ILE A 8 5.08 -28.42 6.71
N ALA A 9 5.94 -27.73 5.96
CA ALA A 9 5.53 -26.83 4.88
C ALA A 9 4.69 -27.56 3.82
N LYS A 10 5.12 -28.76 3.40
CA LYS A 10 4.40 -29.58 2.43
C LYS A 10 3.04 -30.06 2.95
N GLN A 11 2.93 -30.37 4.24
CA GLN A 11 1.66 -30.74 4.89
C GLN A 11 0.71 -29.55 5.03
N ARG A 12 1.24 -28.35 5.36
CA ARG A 12 0.47 -27.10 5.42
C ARG A 12 -0.09 -26.73 4.05
N ALA A 13 0.76 -26.74 3.02
CA ALA A 13 0.35 -26.48 1.64
C ALA A 13 -0.70 -27.51 1.15
N ALA A 14 -0.52 -28.80 1.45
CA ALA A 14 -1.49 -29.84 1.08
C ALA A 14 -2.85 -29.70 1.79
N ALA A 15 -2.89 -29.08 2.99
CA ALA A 15 -4.13 -28.76 3.70
C ALA A 15 -4.78 -27.44 3.23
N GLY A 16 -4.12 -26.73 2.31
CA GLY A 16 -4.51 -25.40 1.83
C GLY A 16 -4.23 -24.27 2.81
N LEU A 17 -3.50 -24.52 3.90
CA LEU A 17 -3.13 -23.49 4.87
C LEU A 17 -2.12 -22.52 4.24
N GLY A 18 -2.35 -21.21 4.37
CA GLY A 18 -1.58 -20.16 3.68
C GLY A 18 -2.14 -19.77 2.31
N SER A 19 -3.24 -20.41 1.86
CA SER A 19 -4.06 -19.86 0.78
C SER A 19 -4.89 -18.68 1.28
N HIS A 20 -5.41 -17.86 0.35
CA HIS A 20 -6.31 -16.75 0.70
C HIS A 20 -7.54 -17.21 1.51
N GLN A 21 -8.17 -18.33 1.13
CA GLN A 21 -9.34 -18.84 1.86
C GLN A 21 -9.03 -19.44 3.23
N LYS A 22 -7.76 -19.81 3.48
CA LYS A 22 -7.30 -20.39 4.75
C LYS A 22 -5.99 -19.73 5.17
N ALA A 23 -6.08 -18.42 5.36
CA ALA A 23 -4.95 -17.61 5.81
C ALA A 23 -4.41 -18.12 7.17
N VAL A 24 -3.11 -17.99 7.36
CA VAL A 24 -2.44 -18.31 8.61
C VAL A 24 -2.81 -17.27 9.66
N LYS A 25 -3.29 -17.71 10.81
CA LYS A 25 -3.62 -16.83 11.93
C LYS A 25 -2.35 -16.31 12.59
N TYR A 26 -2.06 -15.02 12.41
CA TYR A 26 -0.88 -14.38 12.99
C TYR A 26 -0.93 -14.48 14.52
N LEU A 27 0.17 -14.94 15.13
CA LEU A 27 0.31 -15.17 16.57
C LEU A 27 -0.80 -16.07 17.17
N GLY A 28 -1.46 -16.89 16.33
CA GLY A 28 -2.54 -17.79 16.76
C GLY A 28 -3.84 -17.09 17.12
N GLN A 29 -4.00 -15.80 16.82
CA GLN A 29 -5.22 -15.04 17.07
C GLN A 29 -6.30 -15.35 16.02
N ASP A 30 -7.52 -15.61 16.48
CA ASP A 30 -8.68 -15.94 15.63
C ASP A 30 -9.71 -14.82 15.76
N PHE A 31 -9.95 -14.09 14.66
CA PHE A 31 -10.83 -12.92 14.65
C PHE A 31 -12.23 -13.24 15.19
N GLU A 32 -12.89 -14.26 14.63
CA GLU A 32 -14.28 -14.61 14.99
C GLU A 32 -14.39 -15.05 16.44
N LYS A 33 -13.44 -15.87 16.91
CA LYS A 33 -13.43 -16.33 18.30
C LYS A 33 -13.19 -15.17 19.27
N LEU A 34 -12.22 -14.31 18.99
CA LEU A 34 -11.90 -13.17 19.86
C LEU A 34 -13.03 -12.15 19.88
N ARG A 35 -13.65 -11.87 18.72
CA ARG A 35 -14.82 -11.00 18.62
C ARG A 35 -15.98 -11.55 19.45
N GLN A 36 -16.31 -12.83 19.29
CA GLN A 36 -17.39 -13.45 20.07
C GLN A 36 -17.12 -13.41 21.58
N GLN A 37 -15.89 -13.68 22.01
CA GLN A 37 -15.51 -13.59 23.43
C GLN A 37 -15.71 -12.18 24.00
N CYS A 38 -15.34 -11.14 23.23
CA CYS A 38 -15.54 -9.75 23.62
C CYS A 38 -17.02 -9.36 23.67
N LEU A 39 -17.82 -9.81 22.70
CA LEU A 39 -19.27 -9.61 22.68
C LEU A 39 -19.95 -10.28 23.89
N ASP A 40 -19.63 -11.55 24.16
CA ASP A 40 -20.20 -12.32 25.28
C ASP A 40 -19.87 -11.68 26.63
N ALA A 41 -18.67 -11.11 26.77
CA ALA A 41 -18.22 -10.45 28.00
C ALA A 41 -18.62 -8.97 28.09
N GLY A 42 -19.19 -8.38 27.03
CA GLY A 42 -19.54 -6.95 26.99
C GLY A 42 -18.33 -6.01 27.11
N VAL A 43 -17.18 -6.42 26.58
CA VAL A 43 -15.92 -5.63 26.63
C VAL A 43 -15.38 -5.37 25.24
N LEU A 44 -14.59 -4.30 25.09
CA LEU A 44 -13.86 -4.04 23.85
C LEU A 44 -12.51 -4.76 23.85
N PHE A 45 -12.16 -5.34 22.71
CA PHE A 45 -10.91 -6.05 22.52
C PHE A 45 -9.71 -5.14 22.79
N LYS A 46 -8.74 -5.66 23.54
CA LYS A 46 -7.44 -5.05 23.77
C LYS A 46 -6.43 -6.06 23.31
N ASP A 47 -5.75 -5.75 22.21
CA ASP A 47 -4.80 -6.66 21.60
C ASP A 47 -3.61 -6.89 22.53
N PRO A 48 -3.41 -8.13 23.03
CA PRO A 48 -2.28 -8.44 23.89
C PRO A 48 -0.96 -8.50 23.13
N GLU A 49 -1.01 -8.75 21.81
CA GLU A 49 0.17 -8.95 20.96
C GLU A 49 0.67 -7.64 20.35
N PHE A 50 -0.16 -6.59 20.32
CA PHE A 50 0.21 -5.25 19.86
C PHE A 50 -0.40 -4.18 20.78
N PRO A 51 0.11 -4.08 22.03
CA PRO A 51 -0.46 -3.20 23.03
C PRO A 51 -0.32 -1.73 22.64
N ALA A 52 -1.33 -0.94 22.99
CA ALA A 52 -1.35 0.52 22.86
C ALA A 52 -0.33 1.19 23.81
N CYS A 53 0.96 1.08 23.47
CA CYS A 53 2.07 1.59 24.26
C CYS A 53 3.22 2.06 23.34
N PRO A 54 4.24 2.76 23.88
CA PRO A 54 5.30 3.32 23.06
C PRO A 54 6.09 2.32 22.21
N SER A 55 6.24 1.06 22.63
CA SER A 55 6.96 0.06 21.82
C SER A 55 6.24 -0.33 20.54
N ALA A 56 4.91 -0.15 20.47
CA ALA A 56 4.15 -0.33 19.25
C ALA A 56 4.38 0.81 18.24
N LEU A 57 4.76 2.01 18.72
CA LEU A 57 5.16 3.12 17.86
C LEU A 57 6.55 2.89 17.30
N GLY A 58 7.52 2.50 18.13
CA GLY A 58 8.89 2.32 17.70
C GLY A 58 9.88 2.12 18.84
N HIS A 59 11.17 2.17 18.49
CA HIS A 59 12.29 1.96 19.38
C HIS A 59 13.37 3.06 19.29
N LYS A 60 13.40 3.86 18.21
CA LYS A 60 14.41 4.90 18.01
C LYS A 60 13.75 6.26 17.79
N ASP A 61 13.43 6.63 16.55
CA ASP A 61 12.87 7.92 16.18
C ASP A 61 11.42 8.05 16.67
N LEU A 62 10.67 6.94 16.73
CA LEU A 62 9.36 6.85 17.40
C LEU A 62 9.42 6.03 18.71
N GLY A 63 10.59 6.00 19.36
CA GLY A 63 10.78 5.28 20.61
C GLY A 63 10.15 5.98 21.84
N PRO A 64 10.18 5.32 23.02
CA PRO A 64 9.60 5.86 24.26
C PRO A 64 10.22 7.17 24.78
N GLN A 65 11.46 7.47 24.38
CA GLN A 65 12.19 8.67 24.79
C GLN A 65 12.20 9.75 23.71
N SER A 66 11.57 9.50 22.55
CA SER A 66 11.56 10.45 21.45
C SER A 66 10.65 11.64 21.78
N PRO A 67 11.08 12.88 21.51
CA PRO A 67 10.20 14.04 21.54
C PRO A 67 8.99 13.89 20.60
N GLN A 68 9.14 13.14 19.51
CA GLN A 68 8.07 12.93 18.52
C GLN A 68 6.90 12.14 19.12
N THR A 69 7.14 11.29 20.12
CA THR A 69 6.09 10.48 20.75
C THR A 69 5.45 11.12 21.97
N GLN A 70 5.91 12.31 22.37
CA GLN A 70 5.34 13.02 23.51
C GLN A 70 3.92 13.53 23.22
N GLY A 71 3.02 13.25 24.16
CA GLY A 71 1.60 13.63 24.08
C GLY A 71 0.75 12.72 23.22
N ILE A 72 1.30 11.65 22.64
CA ILE A 72 0.51 10.67 21.90
C ILE A 72 -0.40 9.91 22.88
N VAL A 73 -1.67 9.85 22.52
CA VAL A 73 -2.69 9.06 23.20
C VAL A 73 -3.34 8.09 22.22
N TRP A 74 -3.66 6.90 22.68
CA TRP A 74 -4.32 5.89 21.87
C TRP A 74 -5.82 5.99 22.06
N LYS A 75 -6.55 6.36 21.00
CA LYS A 75 -8.01 6.55 21.02
C LYS A 75 -8.67 5.63 20.01
N ARG A 76 -9.88 5.17 20.30
CA ARG A 76 -10.71 4.44 19.32
C ARG A 76 -11.47 5.43 18.43
N PRO A 77 -11.87 5.04 17.21
CA PRO A 77 -12.70 5.86 16.33
C PRO A 77 -13.96 6.45 16.98
N PRO A 78 -14.73 5.74 17.84
CA PRO A 78 -15.86 6.34 18.56
C PRO A 78 -15.49 7.44 19.57
N GLU A 79 -14.21 7.57 19.95
CA GLU A 79 -13.69 8.64 20.81
C GLU A 79 -13.17 9.85 20.01
N LEU A 80 -13.01 9.69 18.68
CA LEU A 80 -12.49 10.70 17.76
C LEU A 80 -13.63 11.37 16.97
N CYS A 81 -14.65 10.62 16.58
CA CYS A 81 -15.79 11.16 15.83
C CYS A 81 -17.13 10.52 16.27
N ALA A 82 -18.24 11.20 16.00
CA ALA A 82 -19.57 10.79 16.47
C ALA A 82 -20.18 9.58 15.72
N ASN A 83 -19.79 9.35 14.47
CA ASN A 83 -20.32 8.27 13.63
C ASN A 83 -19.18 7.61 12.84
N PRO A 84 -18.30 6.84 13.51
CA PRO A 84 -17.21 6.17 12.84
C PRO A 84 -17.75 5.13 11.86
N GLN A 85 -17.16 5.08 10.68
CA GLN A 85 -17.49 4.15 9.62
C GLN A 85 -16.21 3.41 9.24
N PHE A 86 -16.36 2.11 8.93
CA PHE A 86 -15.21 1.36 8.47
C PHE A 86 -14.84 1.81 7.06
N ILE A 87 -15.82 1.79 6.15
CA ILE A 87 -15.72 2.27 4.77
C ILE A 87 -16.94 3.16 4.46
N VAL A 88 -16.76 4.30 3.79
CA VAL A 88 -17.80 5.26 3.40
C VAL A 88 -17.82 5.42 1.88
N GLY A 89 -18.93 5.07 1.23
CA GLY A 89 -19.05 5.27 -0.23
C GLY A 89 -18.18 4.34 -1.09
N GLY A 90 -17.50 3.38 -0.46
CA GLY A 90 -16.53 2.48 -1.08
C GLY A 90 -15.11 2.88 -0.72
N ALA A 91 -14.20 1.91 -0.67
CA ALA A 91 -12.82 2.20 -0.30
C ALA A 91 -12.04 2.69 -1.52
N THR A 92 -11.62 3.95 -1.48
CA THR A 92 -11.00 4.67 -2.59
C THR A 92 -9.64 5.24 -2.21
N ARG A 93 -8.91 5.71 -3.22
CA ARG A 93 -7.58 6.30 -3.02
C ARG A 93 -7.60 7.57 -2.17
N THR A 94 -8.67 8.36 -2.18
CA THR A 94 -8.79 9.58 -1.35
C THR A 94 -8.86 9.28 0.15
N ASP A 95 -9.15 8.02 0.50
CA ASP A 95 -9.15 7.56 1.89
C ASP A 95 -7.72 7.34 2.43
N ILE A 96 -6.71 7.50 1.57
CA ILE A 96 -5.30 7.29 1.86
C ILE A 96 -4.58 8.63 1.83
N CYS A 97 -4.47 9.27 3.00
CA CYS A 97 -3.68 10.46 3.24
C CYS A 97 -2.60 10.16 4.29
N GLN A 98 -1.34 10.42 3.93
CA GLN A 98 -0.19 10.16 4.79
C GLN A 98 -0.18 11.08 6.02
N GLY A 99 0.07 10.50 7.18
CA GLY A 99 0.36 11.26 8.40
C GLY A 99 1.85 11.56 8.55
N SER A 100 2.35 11.52 9.78
CA SER A 100 3.75 11.88 10.08
C SER A 100 4.75 10.73 9.93
N LEU A 101 4.36 9.59 9.34
CA LEU A 101 5.21 8.41 9.16
C LEU A 101 5.82 8.39 7.75
N GLY A 102 7.08 7.94 7.64
CA GLY A 102 7.80 7.85 6.37
C GLY A 102 7.50 6.57 5.58
N ASP A 103 6.24 6.19 5.46
CA ASP A 103 5.75 4.96 4.85
C ASP A 103 4.99 5.18 3.55
N CYS A 104 5.28 6.29 2.85
CA CYS A 104 4.69 6.65 1.56
C CYS A 104 4.70 5.51 0.52
N TRP A 105 5.71 4.63 0.58
CA TRP A 105 5.81 3.42 -0.24
C TRP A 105 4.63 2.47 -0.05
N LEU A 106 4.17 2.27 1.20
CA LEU A 106 3.02 1.44 1.53
C LEU A 106 1.73 2.13 1.10
N LEU A 107 1.60 3.43 1.37
CA LEU A 107 0.40 4.20 1.04
C LEU A 107 0.21 4.34 -0.47
N ALA A 108 1.28 4.52 -1.25
CA ALA A 108 1.20 4.50 -2.71
C ALA A 108 0.80 3.11 -3.25
N ALA A 109 1.25 2.03 -2.60
CA ALA A 109 0.82 0.68 -2.94
C ALA A 109 -0.68 0.49 -2.63
N LEU A 110 -1.11 0.94 -1.45
CA LEU A 110 -2.49 0.85 -0.99
C LEU A 110 -3.45 1.68 -1.84
N ALA A 111 -3.09 2.92 -2.17
CA ALA A 111 -3.87 3.78 -3.05
C ALA A 111 -4.05 3.13 -4.44
N SER A 112 -3.02 2.47 -4.96
CA SER A 112 -3.12 1.70 -6.21
C SER A 112 -4.06 0.49 -6.06
N LEU A 113 -4.01 -0.21 -4.93
CA LEU A 113 -4.89 -1.36 -4.63
C LEU A 113 -6.37 -0.99 -4.71
N THR A 114 -6.74 0.24 -4.30
CA THR A 114 -8.14 0.71 -4.35
C THR A 114 -8.74 0.76 -5.76
N LEU A 115 -7.90 0.81 -6.80
CA LEU A 115 -8.32 0.74 -8.20
C LEU A 115 -8.84 -0.66 -8.58
N ASN A 116 -8.49 -1.69 -7.80
CA ASN A 116 -8.93 -3.05 -8.00
C ASN A 116 -9.69 -3.57 -6.76
N GLN A 117 -11.01 -3.39 -6.78
CA GLN A 117 -11.89 -3.74 -5.68
C GLN A 117 -11.86 -5.24 -5.34
N GLU A 118 -11.62 -6.13 -6.30
CA GLU A 118 -11.53 -7.57 -6.01
C GLU A 118 -10.30 -7.90 -5.15
N LEU A 119 -9.16 -7.27 -5.43
CA LEU A 119 -7.94 -7.44 -4.64
C LEU A 119 -8.04 -6.75 -3.31
N LEU A 120 -8.63 -5.56 -3.26
CA LEU A 120 -8.84 -4.83 -2.01
C LEU A 120 -9.60 -5.68 -0.99
N HIS A 121 -10.67 -6.36 -1.42
CA HIS A 121 -11.44 -7.23 -0.52
C HIS A 121 -10.70 -8.50 -0.06
N ARG A 122 -9.54 -8.81 -0.65
CA ARG A 122 -8.67 -9.87 -0.15
C ARG A 122 -7.89 -9.43 1.07
N VAL A 123 -7.41 -8.19 1.04
CA VAL A 123 -6.64 -7.57 2.13
C VAL A 123 -7.57 -7.03 3.22
N VAL A 124 -8.71 -6.46 2.82
CA VAL A 124 -9.73 -5.85 3.67
C VAL A 124 -11.01 -6.68 3.58
N PRO A 125 -11.18 -7.72 4.42
CA PRO A 125 -12.38 -8.52 4.46
C PRO A 125 -13.65 -7.67 4.66
N ARG A 126 -14.70 -8.02 3.92
CA ARG A 126 -16.02 -7.38 4.02
C ARG A 126 -16.73 -7.77 5.32
N GLY A 127 -17.72 -6.97 5.72
CA GLY A 127 -18.57 -7.26 6.89
C GLY A 127 -17.99 -6.78 8.22
N GLN A 128 -16.96 -5.93 8.17
CA GLN A 128 -16.43 -5.20 9.31
C GLN A 128 -17.11 -3.83 9.40
N ASP A 129 -17.53 -3.43 10.59
CA ASP A 129 -18.20 -2.15 10.83
C ASP A 129 -18.05 -1.70 12.30
N PHE A 130 -18.51 -0.49 12.61
CA PHE A 130 -18.53 0.07 13.97
C PHE A 130 -19.92 0.03 14.63
N GLN A 131 -20.93 -0.55 13.97
CA GLN A 131 -22.33 -0.48 14.38
C GLN A 131 -22.89 -1.84 14.80
N GLN A 132 -22.73 -2.87 13.97
CA GLN A 132 -23.22 -4.23 14.18
C GLN A 132 -22.10 -5.13 14.70
N ASN A 133 -22.37 -5.85 15.80
CA ASN A 133 -21.40 -6.78 16.40
C ASN A 133 -20.04 -6.12 16.70
N TYR A 134 -20.04 -4.81 16.96
CA TYR A 134 -18.84 -4.06 17.27
C TYR A 134 -18.28 -4.48 18.64
N ALA A 135 -17.02 -4.91 18.63
CA ALA A 135 -16.27 -5.28 19.83
C ALA A 135 -14.86 -4.65 19.84
N GLY A 136 -14.63 -3.59 19.05
CA GLY A 136 -13.34 -2.89 18.97
C GLY A 136 -12.21 -3.76 18.41
N ILE A 137 -12.52 -4.65 17.46
CA ILE A 137 -11.64 -5.64 16.85
C ILE A 137 -11.88 -5.70 15.34
N PHE A 138 -10.80 -5.75 14.56
CA PHE A 138 -10.79 -5.80 13.10
C PHE A 138 -9.73 -6.79 12.62
N HIS A 139 -9.81 -7.21 11.36
CA HIS A 139 -8.81 -8.10 10.75
C HIS A 139 -8.53 -7.75 9.28
N PHE A 140 -7.31 -8.08 8.87
CA PHE A 140 -6.78 -7.86 7.53
C PHE A 140 -5.99 -9.09 7.10
N GLN A 141 -5.76 -9.25 5.80
CA GLN A 141 -4.89 -10.31 5.28
C GLN A 141 -3.74 -9.73 4.47
N PHE A 142 -2.53 -10.20 4.76
CA PHE A 142 -1.33 -9.83 4.04
C PHE A 142 -0.66 -11.08 3.50
N TRP A 143 -0.13 -11.01 2.29
CA TRP A 143 0.75 -12.02 1.77
C TRP A 143 2.11 -11.87 2.43
N GLN A 144 2.69 -12.98 2.91
CA GLN A 144 3.99 -13.01 3.56
C GLN A 144 4.75 -14.21 3.04
N TYR A 145 5.73 -13.94 2.17
CA TYR A 145 6.71 -14.91 1.69
C TYR A 145 6.09 -16.22 1.16
N GLY A 146 4.95 -16.13 0.46
CA GLY A 146 4.26 -17.26 -0.16
C GLY A 146 3.01 -17.74 0.56
N GLU A 147 2.69 -17.23 1.75
CA GLU A 147 1.48 -17.58 2.50
C GLU A 147 0.65 -16.33 2.81
N TRP A 148 -0.67 -16.40 2.68
CA TRP A 148 -1.58 -15.39 3.23
C TRP A 148 -1.66 -15.52 4.74
N VAL A 149 -1.56 -14.39 5.44
CA VAL A 149 -1.55 -14.27 6.90
C VAL A 149 -2.67 -13.32 7.32
N GLU A 150 -3.56 -13.80 8.17
CA GLU A 150 -4.62 -13.00 8.79
C GLU A 150 -4.07 -12.34 10.06
N VAL A 151 -4.16 -11.01 10.12
CA VAL A 151 -3.72 -10.18 11.24
C VAL A 151 -4.94 -9.53 11.88
N VAL A 152 -5.12 -9.78 13.17
CA VAL A 152 -6.15 -9.18 14.01
C VAL A 152 -5.56 -7.96 14.72
N VAL A 153 -6.33 -6.88 14.82
CA VAL A 153 -5.98 -5.69 15.62
C VAL A 153 -7.19 -5.18 16.37
N ASP A 154 -6.98 -4.52 17.52
CA ASP A 154 -8.00 -3.61 18.05
C ASP A 154 -7.99 -2.27 17.32
N ASP A 155 -8.99 -1.43 17.55
CA ASP A 155 -9.14 -0.14 16.89
C ASP A 155 -8.56 1.07 17.64
N ARG A 156 -7.68 0.86 18.63
CA ARG A 156 -6.98 1.98 19.27
C ARG A 156 -5.93 2.53 18.31
N LEU A 157 -6.03 3.79 17.92
CA LEU A 157 -5.13 4.43 16.97
C LEU A 157 -4.28 5.52 17.67
N PRO A 158 -2.99 5.68 17.31
CA PRO A 158 -2.18 6.78 17.79
C PRO A 158 -2.74 8.13 17.35
N SER A 159 -3.01 9.00 18.32
CA SER A 159 -3.58 10.32 18.10
C SER A 159 -2.88 11.38 18.93
N LYS A 160 -2.89 12.62 18.45
CA LYS A 160 -2.36 13.77 19.17
C LYS A 160 -3.28 14.96 18.91
N ASP A 161 -3.62 15.68 19.98
CA ASP A 161 -4.50 16.86 19.92
C ASP A 161 -5.89 16.62 19.28
N GLY A 162 -6.36 15.36 19.29
CA GLY A 162 -7.65 14.97 18.71
C GLY A 162 -7.58 14.41 17.29
N GLU A 163 -6.42 14.50 16.64
CA GLU A 163 -6.20 14.05 15.26
C GLU A 163 -5.38 12.76 15.21
N LEU A 164 -5.58 11.97 14.15
CA LEU A 164 -4.76 10.78 13.88
C LEU A 164 -3.33 11.20 13.51
N LEU A 165 -2.34 10.45 14.00
CA LEU A 165 -0.93 10.76 13.73
C LEU A 165 -0.45 10.22 12.38
N PHE A 166 -1.00 9.08 11.96
CA PHE A 166 -0.55 8.32 10.79
C PHE A 166 -1.63 8.35 9.69
N LEU A 167 -1.76 7.29 8.89
CA LEU A 167 -2.72 7.24 7.79
C LEU A 167 -4.15 7.58 8.26
N HIS A 168 -4.79 8.49 7.55
CA HIS A 168 -6.19 8.88 7.75
C HIS A 168 -6.88 9.11 6.39
N SER A 169 -8.22 9.12 6.40
CA SER A 169 -9.04 9.46 5.25
C SER A 169 -9.31 10.96 5.22
N GLU A 170 -9.41 11.54 4.03
CA GLU A 170 -9.97 12.89 3.85
C GLU A 170 -11.40 12.96 4.44
N THR A 171 -12.14 11.85 4.37
CA THR A 171 -13.40 11.67 5.06
C THR A 171 -13.14 11.39 6.55
N GLY A 172 -13.21 12.42 7.39
CA GLY A 172 -12.84 12.36 8.81
C GLY A 172 -13.62 11.39 9.72
N ASN A 173 -14.54 10.59 9.17
CA ASN A 173 -15.22 9.51 9.90
C ASN A 173 -14.98 8.12 9.30
N GLU A 174 -14.02 7.93 8.40
CA GLU A 174 -13.65 6.65 7.78
C GLU A 174 -12.29 6.14 8.28
N PHE A 175 -12.19 4.84 8.64
CA PHE A 175 -11.04 4.33 9.41
C PHE A 175 -10.39 3.03 8.89
N TRP A 176 -10.86 2.44 7.78
CA TRP A 176 -10.29 1.18 7.27
C TRP A 176 -8.79 1.30 6.97
N GLY A 177 -8.35 2.40 6.35
CA GLY A 177 -6.95 2.62 6.00
C GLY A 177 -6.05 2.71 7.23
N ALA A 178 -6.48 3.45 8.27
CA ALA A 178 -5.74 3.62 9.52
C ALA A 178 -5.57 2.28 10.27
N LEU A 179 -6.62 1.45 10.25
CA LEU A 179 -6.60 0.12 10.86
C LEU A 179 -5.76 -0.88 10.05
N LEU A 180 -5.74 -0.75 8.73
CA LEU A 180 -4.88 -1.57 7.86
C LEU A 180 -3.41 -1.25 8.11
N GLU A 181 -3.04 0.03 8.12
CA GLU A 181 -1.68 0.49 8.43
C GLU A 181 -1.25 -0.03 9.81
N LYS A 182 -2.13 0.04 10.82
CA LYS A 182 -1.87 -0.56 12.13
C LYS A 182 -1.61 -2.07 12.07
N ALA A 183 -2.42 -2.81 11.32
CA ALA A 183 -2.26 -4.26 11.18
C ALA A 183 -0.93 -4.60 10.48
N TYR A 184 -0.53 -3.80 9.50
CA TYR A 184 0.75 -3.95 8.81
C TYR A 184 1.94 -3.57 9.73
N ALA A 185 1.80 -2.51 10.53
CA ALA A 185 2.76 -2.14 11.57
C ALA A 185 2.93 -3.27 12.60
N LYS A 186 1.84 -3.90 13.03
CA LYS A 186 1.87 -5.06 13.92
C LYS A 186 2.62 -6.23 13.30
N LEU A 187 2.36 -6.54 12.03
CA LEU A 187 3.02 -7.63 11.31
C LEU A 187 4.55 -7.43 11.25
N ASN A 188 4.98 -6.18 11.11
CA ASN A 188 6.39 -5.75 11.08
C ASN A 188 6.97 -5.38 12.48
N GLY A 189 6.16 -5.45 13.52
CA GLY A 189 6.55 -5.27 14.93
C GLY A 189 6.36 -3.87 15.52
N SER A 190 6.31 -2.80 14.72
CA SER A 190 6.00 -1.42 15.17
C SER A 190 5.68 -0.50 13.99
N TYR A 191 5.11 0.67 14.23
CA TYR A 191 4.91 1.69 13.17
C TYR A 191 6.23 2.18 12.59
N GLU A 192 7.26 2.40 13.42
CA GLU A 192 8.59 2.83 12.97
C GLU A 192 9.22 1.83 12.00
N ALA A 193 8.91 0.54 12.12
CA ALA A 193 9.40 -0.48 11.20
C ALA A 193 8.89 -0.30 9.76
N LEU A 194 7.86 0.53 9.54
CA LEU A 194 7.35 0.88 8.21
C LEU A 194 8.10 2.06 7.58
N THR A 195 9.00 2.71 8.31
CA THR A 195 9.74 3.89 7.83
C THR A 195 10.80 3.46 6.81
N GLY A 196 10.65 3.92 5.57
CA GLY A 196 11.57 3.62 4.48
C GLY A 196 11.47 2.18 4.00
N GLY A 197 10.73 1.98 2.92
CA GLY A 197 10.58 0.69 2.24
C GLY A 197 10.45 0.89 0.73
N SER A 198 10.12 -0.19 0.04
CA SER A 198 9.95 -0.19 -1.41
C SER A 198 8.49 -0.45 -1.77
N THR A 199 7.91 0.31 -2.72
CA THR A 199 6.50 0.09 -3.16
C THR A 199 6.29 -1.34 -3.66
N VAL A 200 7.34 -1.97 -4.19
CA VAL A 200 7.36 -3.38 -4.59
C VAL A 200 7.02 -4.31 -3.42
N GLU A 201 7.57 -4.07 -2.23
CA GLU A 201 7.28 -4.86 -1.02
C GLU A 201 5.80 -4.71 -0.66
N GLY A 202 5.29 -3.48 -0.70
CA GLY A 202 3.89 -3.19 -0.42
C GLY A 202 2.96 -3.88 -1.43
N PHE A 203 3.30 -3.83 -2.71
CA PHE A 203 2.54 -4.53 -3.73
C PHE A 203 2.53 -6.05 -3.54
N GLU A 204 3.68 -6.65 -3.26
CA GLU A 204 3.79 -8.09 -3.03
C GLU A 204 2.98 -8.51 -1.80
N ASP A 205 3.10 -7.78 -0.69
CA ASP A 205 2.39 -8.09 0.54
C ASP A 205 0.88 -7.82 0.46
N LEU A 206 0.43 -6.89 -0.39
CA LEU A 206 -0.99 -6.60 -0.60
C LEU A 206 -1.65 -7.53 -1.63
N THR A 207 -0.88 -8.23 -2.48
CA THR A 207 -1.46 -8.95 -3.63
C THR A 207 -0.99 -10.39 -3.79
N GLY A 208 0.17 -10.76 -3.25
CA GLY A 208 0.89 -11.98 -3.61
C GLY A 208 1.29 -12.03 -5.09
N GLY A 209 1.37 -10.86 -5.75
CA GLY A 209 1.76 -10.70 -7.14
C GLY A 209 3.27 -10.73 -7.34
N ILE A 210 3.69 -10.49 -8.58
CA ILE A 210 5.10 -10.41 -8.97
C ILE A 210 5.37 -9.01 -9.49
N SER A 211 6.30 -8.34 -8.85
CA SER A 211 6.68 -6.98 -9.19
C SER A 211 7.87 -6.93 -10.14
N GLU A 212 7.80 -6.01 -11.09
CA GLU A 212 8.91 -5.61 -11.96
C GLU A 212 9.09 -4.09 -11.92
N TYR A 213 10.27 -3.61 -12.32
CA TYR A 213 10.53 -2.18 -12.40
C TYR A 213 11.19 -1.79 -13.72
N TYR A 214 10.96 -0.55 -14.12
CA TYR A 214 11.52 0.09 -15.31
C TYR A 214 12.32 1.33 -14.89
N ASP A 215 13.57 1.43 -15.36
CA ASP A 215 14.36 2.65 -15.28
C ASP A 215 13.86 3.66 -16.32
N LEU A 216 13.28 4.75 -15.86
CA LEU A 216 12.67 5.78 -16.72
C LEU A 216 13.71 6.64 -17.44
N LYS A 217 14.99 6.57 -17.06
CA LYS A 217 16.09 7.17 -17.84
C LYS A 217 16.42 6.35 -19.09
N LYS A 218 16.01 5.09 -19.13
CA LYS A 218 16.19 4.17 -20.27
C LYS A 218 14.89 3.38 -20.52
N PRO A 219 13.77 4.06 -20.80
CA PRO A 219 12.48 3.42 -20.92
C PRO A 219 12.41 2.59 -22.21
N PRO A 220 11.70 1.45 -22.23
CA PRO A 220 11.43 0.73 -23.46
C PRO A 220 10.57 1.60 -24.39
N ALA A 221 10.77 1.50 -25.71
CA ALA A 221 10.07 2.33 -26.70
C ALA A 221 8.52 2.25 -26.62
N ARG A 222 7.99 1.15 -26.08
CA ARG A 222 6.55 0.90 -25.92
C ARG A 222 6.04 1.03 -24.48
N LEU A 223 6.76 1.77 -23.62
CA LEU A 223 6.44 1.88 -22.19
C LEU A 223 4.99 2.36 -21.95
N PHE A 224 4.53 3.35 -22.70
CA PHE A 224 3.15 3.85 -22.59
C PHE A 224 2.12 2.73 -22.81
N GLN A 225 2.30 1.89 -23.84
CA GLN A 225 1.40 0.76 -24.10
C GLN A 225 1.53 -0.35 -23.04
N ILE A 226 2.71 -0.53 -22.44
CA ILE A 226 2.90 -1.46 -21.32
C ILE A 226 2.07 -0.99 -20.12
N ILE A 227 2.19 0.29 -19.73
CA ILE A 227 1.40 0.89 -18.63
C ILE A 227 -0.09 0.75 -18.89
N GLN A 228 -0.54 1.08 -20.11
CA GLN A 228 -1.95 1.00 -20.48
C GLN A 228 -2.48 -0.45 -20.41
N LYS A 229 -1.67 -1.44 -20.80
CA LYS A 229 -2.03 -2.86 -20.66
C LYS A 229 -2.06 -3.31 -19.21
N ALA A 230 -1.10 -2.87 -18.41
CA ALA A 230 -0.99 -3.22 -17.00
C ALA A 230 -2.21 -2.70 -16.21
N LEU A 231 -2.57 -1.42 -16.37
CA LEU A 231 -3.77 -0.85 -15.72
C LEU A 231 -5.05 -1.57 -16.15
N ARG A 232 -5.22 -1.89 -17.44
CA ARG A 232 -6.37 -2.68 -17.92
C ARG A 232 -6.41 -4.10 -17.38
N ALA A 233 -5.25 -4.70 -17.12
CA ALA A 233 -5.14 -6.03 -16.52
C ALA A 233 -5.33 -6.00 -14.99
N GLY A 234 -5.55 -4.82 -14.40
CA GLY A 234 -5.69 -4.64 -12.96
C GLY A 234 -4.37 -4.72 -12.19
N SER A 235 -3.21 -4.66 -12.87
CA SER A 235 -1.91 -4.55 -12.22
C SER A 235 -1.85 -3.27 -11.39
N LEU A 236 -1.05 -3.29 -10.32
CA LEU A 236 -0.80 -2.11 -9.49
C LEU A 236 0.46 -1.40 -9.97
N LEU A 237 0.44 -0.07 -10.02
CA LEU A 237 1.53 0.72 -10.59
C LEU A 237 1.89 1.88 -9.68
N ALA A 238 3.18 2.06 -9.47
CA ALA A 238 3.73 3.20 -8.74
C ALA A 238 4.98 3.73 -9.43
N CYS A 239 5.35 4.96 -9.12
CA CYS A 239 6.58 5.57 -9.62
C CYS A 239 7.23 6.43 -8.54
N SER A 240 8.52 6.67 -8.69
CA SER A 240 9.28 7.48 -7.75
C SER A 240 10.35 8.32 -8.43
N ILE A 241 10.74 9.39 -7.75
CA ILE A 241 11.80 10.30 -8.17
C ILE A 241 13.04 10.00 -7.32
N HIS A 242 14.09 9.48 -7.96
CA HIS A 242 15.33 9.14 -7.26
C HIS A 242 16.11 10.41 -6.92
N VAL A 243 16.61 10.48 -5.69
CA VAL A 243 17.50 11.56 -5.26
C VAL A 243 18.93 11.26 -5.71
N SER A 244 19.48 12.07 -6.61
CA SER A 244 20.81 11.85 -7.18
C SER A 244 21.98 12.37 -6.34
N SER A 245 21.72 13.10 -5.24
CA SER A 245 22.78 13.65 -4.39
C SER A 245 22.69 13.14 -2.94
N ALA A 246 23.83 12.77 -2.36
CA ALA A 246 23.91 12.34 -0.95
C ALA A 246 23.52 13.45 0.04
N ALA A 247 23.53 14.72 -0.39
CA ALA A 247 23.10 15.87 0.42
C ALA A 247 21.57 16.00 0.53
N GLU A 248 20.83 15.43 -0.43
CA GLU A 248 19.36 15.37 -0.42
C GLU A 248 18.87 13.99 0.09
N ALA A 249 19.79 13.07 0.43
CA ALA A 249 19.43 11.73 0.88
C ALA A 249 18.90 11.77 2.32
N GLY A 250 17.65 11.37 2.51
CA GLY A 250 17.00 11.28 3.84
C GLY A 250 16.01 12.40 4.17
N ALA A 251 15.71 13.30 3.22
CA ALA A 251 14.62 14.26 3.38
C ALA A 251 13.79 14.35 2.09
N GLU A 252 12.48 14.45 2.23
CA GLU A 252 11.55 14.69 1.13
C GLU A 252 11.77 16.11 0.59
N VAL A 253 12.35 16.21 -0.60
CA VAL A 253 12.66 17.51 -1.23
C VAL A 253 11.62 17.80 -2.30
N THR A 254 10.89 18.90 -2.13
CA THR A 254 9.92 19.37 -3.13
C THR A 254 10.62 20.16 -4.24
N THR A 255 10.32 19.82 -5.48
CA THR A 255 10.84 20.51 -6.68
C THR A 255 10.11 21.82 -6.95
N ARG A 256 10.62 22.62 -7.90
CA ARG A 256 9.96 23.87 -8.33
C ARG A 256 8.53 23.66 -8.88
N HIS A 257 8.22 22.45 -9.36
CA HIS A 257 6.90 22.08 -9.87
C HIS A 257 6.11 21.23 -8.87
N LYS A 258 6.41 21.38 -7.57
CA LYS A 258 5.75 20.71 -6.44
C LYS A 258 5.81 19.18 -6.41
N LEU A 259 6.57 18.52 -7.29
CA LEU A 259 6.86 17.09 -7.14
C LEU A 259 7.83 16.84 -5.99
N VAL A 260 7.63 15.77 -5.22
CA VAL A 260 8.42 15.39 -4.05
C VAL A 260 9.41 14.29 -4.45
N LYS A 261 10.70 14.50 -4.13
CA LYS A 261 11.75 13.49 -4.33
C LYS A 261 11.83 12.52 -3.16
N SER A 262 12.37 11.32 -3.39
CA SER A 262 12.42 10.24 -2.39
C SER A 262 11.04 9.81 -1.90
N HIS A 263 10.02 9.98 -2.76
CA HIS A 263 8.62 9.76 -2.46
C HIS A 263 7.99 8.83 -3.50
N ALA A 264 7.03 8.01 -3.07
CA ALA A 264 6.29 7.11 -3.94
C ALA A 264 4.97 7.75 -4.37
N TYR A 265 4.65 7.64 -5.65
CA TYR A 265 3.40 8.08 -6.26
C TYR A 265 2.68 6.89 -6.87
N SER A 266 1.35 6.83 -6.78
CA SER A 266 0.56 5.83 -7.49
C SER A 266 0.34 6.27 -8.93
N VAL A 267 0.39 5.34 -9.90
CA VAL A 267 -0.05 5.61 -11.28
C VAL A 267 -1.51 5.15 -11.41
N THR A 268 -2.43 6.10 -11.61
CA THR A 268 -3.88 5.82 -11.54
C THR A 268 -4.59 5.90 -12.89
N GLY A 269 -3.87 6.24 -13.96
CA GLY A 269 -4.44 6.33 -15.30
C GLY A 269 -3.41 6.63 -16.39
N VAL A 270 -3.70 6.20 -17.61
CA VAL A 270 -3.07 6.74 -18.83
C VAL A 270 -4.11 6.90 -19.92
N ILE A 271 -3.99 7.96 -20.70
CA ILE A 271 -4.91 8.23 -21.81
C ILE A 271 -4.17 8.95 -22.95
N GLU A 272 -4.70 8.82 -24.17
CA GLU A 272 -4.29 9.62 -25.32
C GLU A 272 -5.46 10.54 -25.68
N VAL A 273 -5.20 11.84 -25.76
CA VAL A 273 -6.19 12.88 -26.11
C VAL A 273 -5.79 13.56 -27.41
N ASP A 274 -6.76 14.10 -28.14
CA ASP A 274 -6.46 14.99 -29.26
C ASP A 274 -6.27 16.42 -28.72
N PHE A 275 -5.03 16.90 -28.78
CA PHE A 275 -4.67 18.26 -28.41
C PHE A 275 -4.28 19.03 -29.68
N ARG A 276 -5.16 19.93 -30.12
CA ARG A 276 -4.96 20.78 -31.32
C ARG A 276 -4.66 19.99 -32.60
N GLY A 277 -5.33 18.85 -32.81
CA GLY A 277 -5.18 17.99 -33.99
C GLY A 277 -3.98 17.05 -33.93
N ARG A 278 -3.41 16.81 -32.75
CA ARG A 278 -2.28 15.92 -32.51
C ARG A 278 -2.55 15.03 -31.30
N PRO A 279 -2.19 13.73 -31.37
CA PRO A 279 -2.30 12.85 -30.22
C PRO A 279 -1.29 13.25 -29.13
N GLU A 280 -1.78 13.56 -27.95
CA GLU A 280 -1.00 13.83 -26.74
C GLU A 280 -1.21 12.72 -25.72
N LYS A 281 -0.12 12.23 -25.13
CA LYS A 281 -0.16 11.12 -24.17
C LYS A 281 -0.07 11.66 -22.76
N LEU A 282 -1.07 11.35 -21.95
CA LEU A 282 -1.16 11.79 -20.57
C LEU A 282 -1.07 10.61 -19.62
N ILE A 283 -0.50 10.86 -18.46
CA ILE A 283 -0.43 9.93 -17.33
C ILE A 283 -0.97 10.64 -16.09
N ARG A 284 -1.79 9.91 -15.32
CA ARG A 284 -2.36 10.39 -14.07
C ARG A 284 -1.63 9.75 -12.91
N LEU A 285 -1.16 10.58 -12.00
CA LEU A 285 -0.44 10.18 -10.81
C LEU A 285 -1.19 10.66 -9.58
N ARG A 286 -0.99 9.98 -8.44
CA ARG A 286 -1.49 10.44 -7.15
C ARG A 286 -0.38 10.49 -6.12
N ASN A 287 -0.27 11.63 -5.44
CA ASN A 287 0.52 11.83 -4.24
C ASN A 287 -0.22 11.20 -3.04
N PRO A 288 0.38 10.23 -2.31
CA PRO A 288 -0.26 9.62 -1.14
C PRO A 288 -0.44 10.58 0.06
N TRP A 289 0.10 11.81 0.01
CA TRP A 289 -0.24 12.86 0.98
C TRP A 289 -1.70 13.30 0.87
N GLY A 290 -2.35 13.09 -0.28
CA GLY A 290 -3.69 13.63 -0.53
C GLY A 290 -3.70 15.14 -0.82
N GLU A 291 -2.53 15.73 -1.01
CA GLU A 291 -2.32 17.15 -1.32
C GLU A 291 -0.98 17.33 -2.07
N VAL A 292 -0.68 18.57 -2.46
CA VAL A 292 0.58 18.95 -3.12
C VAL A 292 0.71 18.30 -4.50
N GLU A 293 0.20 19.03 -5.49
CA GLU A 293 0.08 18.57 -6.86
C GLU A 293 1.04 19.25 -7.84
N TRP A 294 1.25 18.59 -8.98
CA TRP A 294 2.03 19.11 -10.11
C TRP A 294 1.50 20.47 -10.58
N THR A 295 2.41 21.41 -10.85
CA THR A 295 2.05 22.77 -11.32
C THR A 295 2.49 23.08 -12.75
N GLY A 296 2.86 22.05 -13.53
CA GLY A 296 3.24 22.21 -14.93
C GLY A 296 2.07 21.99 -15.89
N ALA A 297 2.41 21.66 -17.15
CA ALA A 297 1.41 21.37 -18.18
C ALA A 297 0.50 20.22 -17.76
N TRP A 298 -0.80 20.35 -18.04
CA TRP A 298 -1.86 19.40 -17.66
C TRP A 298 -2.17 19.26 -16.16
N SER A 299 -1.62 20.15 -15.32
CA SER A 299 -2.14 20.35 -13.96
C SER A 299 -3.60 20.80 -13.97
N ASP A 300 -4.27 20.76 -12.83
CA ASP A 300 -5.70 21.06 -12.68
C ASP A 300 -6.11 22.46 -13.17
N ASP A 301 -5.23 23.45 -12.98
CA ASP A 301 -5.44 24.82 -13.45
C ASP A 301 -4.82 25.10 -14.83
N ALA A 302 -4.28 24.09 -15.50
CA ALA A 302 -3.50 24.27 -16.71
C ALA A 302 -4.38 24.67 -17.92
N PRO A 303 -3.96 25.65 -18.74
CA PRO A 303 -4.75 26.12 -19.86
C PRO A 303 -4.90 25.09 -21.00
N GLU A 304 -4.03 24.08 -21.06
CA GLU A 304 -4.03 23.02 -22.08
C GLU A 304 -5.38 22.28 -22.14
N TRP A 305 -6.07 22.14 -21.01
CA TRP A 305 -7.40 21.54 -20.93
C TRP A 305 -8.46 22.27 -21.77
N ASN A 306 -8.26 23.54 -22.11
CA ASN A 306 -9.22 24.30 -22.92
C ASN A 306 -9.17 23.94 -24.41
N ASP A 307 -8.14 23.23 -24.86
CA ASP A 307 -7.93 22.90 -26.28
C ASP A 307 -8.16 21.41 -26.60
N ILE A 308 -8.77 20.65 -25.69
CA ILE A 308 -9.22 19.27 -25.93
C ILE A 308 -10.75 19.21 -26.09
N ASP A 309 -11.26 18.05 -26.50
CA ASP A 309 -12.71 17.82 -26.61
C ASP A 309 -13.41 18.12 -25.26
N PRO A 310 -14.49 18.94 -25.23
CA PRO A 310 -15.14 19.32 -23.98
C PRO A 310 -15.69 18.15 -23.16
N ARG A 311 -16.08 17.03 -23.79
CA ARG A 311 -16.56 15.85 -23.06
C ARG A 311 -15.40 15.12 -22.41
N GLN A 312 -14.28 14.97 -23.13
CA GLN A 312 -13.05 14.43 -22.53
C GLN A 312 -12.55 15.32 -21.39
N LYS A 313 -12.65 16.65 -21.53
CA LYS A 313 -12.32 17.57 -20.44
C LYS A 313 -13.16 17.31 -19.19
N GLU A 314 -14.48 17.23 -19.32
CA GLU A 314 -15.38 16.98 -18.18
C GLU A 314 -15.06 15.66 -17.45
N GLU A 315 -14.60 14.63 -18.19
CA GLU A 315 -14.22 13.34 -17.61
C GLU A 315 -12.85 13.35 -16.91
N LEU A 316 -11.89 14.15 -17.43
CA LEU A 316 -10.47 14.09 -17.08
C LEU A 316 -10.00 15.23 -16.16
N ASP A 317 -10.49 16.46 -16.37
CA ASP A 317 -10.16 17.68 -15.62
C ASP A 317 -11.05 17.74 -14.36
N ARG A 318 -10.66 16.97 -13.34
CA ARG A 318 -11.29 16.99 -12.01
C ARG A 318 -10.48 17.90 -11.10
N ARG A 319 -10.87 19.16 -11.03
CA ARG A 319 -10.20 20.17 -10.19
C ARG A 319 -10.47 19.90 -8.72
N ALA A 320 -9.54 19.27 -8.05
CA ALA A 320 -9.61 18.97 -6.63
C ALA A 320 -8.19 18.90 -6.06
N GLU A 321 -7.94 19.51 -4.90
CA GLU A 321 -6.66 19.30 -4.21
C GLU A 321 -6.75 17.99 -3.41
N ASP A 322 -6.62 16.87 -4.11
CA ASP A 322 -6.71 15.49 -3.57
C ASP A 322 -5.41 14.67 -3.78
N GLY A 323 -4.37 15.35 -4.28
CA GLY A 323 -3.06 14.83 -4.61
C GLY A 323 -3.01 14.14 -5.98
N GLU A 324 -4.12 14.00 -6.69
CA GLU A 324 -4.19 13.41 -8.03
C GLU A 324 -4.05 14.47 -9.12
N PHE A 325 -3.15 14.24 -10.08
CA PHE A 325 -2.93 15.17 -11.18
C PHE A 325 -2.58 14.45 -12.47
N TRP A 326 -2.86 15.10 -13.60
CA TRP A 326 -2.35 14.69 -14.90
C TRP A 326 -1.04 15.40 -15.23
N MET A 327 -0.21 14.74 -16.03
CA MET A 327 0.94 15.36 -16.68
C MET A 327 1.18 14.74 -18.05
N SER A 328 1.94 15.43 -18.90
CA SER A 328 2.37 14.84 -20.17
C SER A 328 3.27 13.62 -19.91
N PHE A 329 3.16 12.60 -20.75
CA PHE A 329 4.01 11.41 -20.63
C PHE A 329 5.49 11.75 -20.85
N LEU A 330 5.79 12.81 -21.61
CA LEU A 330 7.15 13.31 -21.79
C LEU A 330 7.70 13.95 -20.51
N ASP A 331 6.89 14.76 -19.82
CA ASP A 331 7.28 15.30 -18.52
C ASP A 331 7.46 14.18 -17.49
N PHE A 332 6.59 13.18 -17.48
CA PHE A 332 6.75 12.00 -16.63
C PHE A 332 8.13 11.34 -16.81
N LEU A 333 8.54 11.07 -18.05
CA LEU A 333 9.86 10.51 -18.35
C LEU A 333 11.02 11.44 -17.94
N GLY A 334 10.80 12.77 -17.98
CA GLY A 334 11.79 13.76 -17.60
C GLY A 334 11.92 13.98 -16.08
N GLN A 335 10.84 13.82 -15.32
CA GLN A 335 10.79 14.08 -13.88
C GLN A 335 11.00 12.82 -13.04
N PHE A 336 10.43 11.68 -13.46
CA PHE A 336 10.47 10.43 -12.69
C PHE A 336 11.64 9.55 -13.07
N SER A 337 12.11 8.74 -12.11
CA SER A 337 13.30 7.90 -12.29
C SER A 337 12.97 6.41 -12.40
N ARG A 338 11.93 5.96 -11.70
CA ARG A 338 11.55 4.55 -11.66
C ARG A 338 10.03 4.41 -11.76
N LEU A 339 9.60 3.40 -12.52
CA LEU A 339 8.24 2.89 -12.54
C LEU A 339 8.26 1.45 -12.02
N GLU A 340 7.32 1.09 -11.17
CA GLU A 340 7.14 -0.22 -10.56
C GLU A 340 5.75 -0.74 -10.96
N ILE A 341 5.69 -1.98 -11.43
CA ILE A 341 4.44 -2.63 -11.85
C ILE A 341 4.35 -3.98 -11.13
N CYS A 342 3.27 -4.19 -10.38
CA CYS A 342 2.95 -5.47 -9.79
C CYS A 342 1.90 -6.20 -10.62
N ASN A 343 2.33 -7.28 -11.26
CA ASN A 343 1.47 -8.16 -12.04
C ASN A 343 0.86 -9.22 -11.13
N LEU A 344 -0.44 -9.45 -11.33
CA LEU A 344 -1.23 -10.32 -10.47
C LEU A 344 -0.92 -11.80 -10.72
N SER A 345 -0.85 -12.57 -9.63
CA SER A 345 -0.77 -14.03 -9.69
C SER A 345 -2.06 -14.63 -10.29
N PRO A 346 -2.06 -15.87 -10.82
CA PRO A 346 -3.28 -16.48 -11.36
C PRO A 346 -4.42 -16.59 -10.33
N ASP A 347 -4.10 -16.62 -9.04
CA ASP A 347 -5.10 -16.63 -7.97
C ASP A 347 -5.86 -15.30 -7.88
N SER A 348 -5.31 -14.20 -8.42
CA SER A 348 -5.78 -12.83 -8.29
C SER A 348 -6.80 -12.39 -9.35
N LEU A 349 -7.10 -13.23 -10.35
CA LEU A 349 -8.02 -12.91 -11.44
C LEU A 349 -9.11 -13.98 -11.58
N SER A 350 -10.36 -13.60 -11.29
CA SER A 350 -11.56 -14.44 -11.47
C SER A 350 -12.06 -14.47 -12.92
N SER A 351 -11.63 -13.50 -13.75
CA SER A 351 -12.09 -13.31 -15.13
C SER A 351 -11.44 -14.30 -16.12
N GLU A 352 -12.27 -14.89 -17.00
CA GLU A 352 -11.85 -15.77 -18.10
C GLU A 352 -11.10 -15.04 -19.23
N GLU A 353 -11.03 -13.71 -19.22
CA GLU A 353 -10.49 -12.91 -20.34
C GLU A 353 -8.99 -12.60 -20.26
N LEU A 354 -8.32 -12.90 -19.14
CA LEU A 354 -6.93 -12.51 -18.92
C LEU A 354 -5.96 -13.69 -19.03
N HIS A 355 -4.81 -13.44 -19.65
CA HIS A 355 -3.74 -14.42 -19.82
C HIS A 355 -3.27 -14.88 -18.43
N LYS A 356 -3.65 -16.10 -18.02
CA LYS A 356 -3.29 -16.64 -16.71
C LYS A 356 -1.79 -16.95 -16.67
N TRP A 357 -1.10 -16.39 -15.69
CA TRP A 357 0.29 -16.71 -15.41
C TRP A 357 0.39 -18.12 -14.81
N ASN A 358 1.47 -18.86 -15.12
CA ASN A 358 1.76 -20.11 -14.44
C ASN A 358 2.73 -19.82 -13.28
N LEU A 359 2.27 -19.99 -12.05
CA LEU A 359 3.07 -19.77 -10.84
C LEU A 359 3.58 -21.12 -10.30
N VAL A 360 4.89 -21.22 -10.06
CA VAL A 360 5.51 -22.33 -9.33
C VAL A 360 6.42 -21.74 -8.27
N LEU A 361 6.13 -22.02 -7.00
CA LEU A 361 6.85 -21.49 -5.85
C LEU A 361 7.74 -22.56 -5.21
N PHE A 362 9.01 -22.23 -4.97
CA PHE A 362 9.98 -23.10 -4.30
C PHE A 362 10.50 -22.43 -3.03
N ASN A 363 10.40 -23.13 -1.91
CA ASN A 363 10.94 -22.66 -0.63
C ASN A 363 12.33 -23.25 -0.39
N GLY A 364 13.30 -22.36 -0.08
CA GLY A 364 14.69 -22.72 0.19
C GLY A 364 15.21 -22.10 1.48
N ARG A 365 16.41 -22.52 1.92
CA ARG A 365 17.10 -21.93 3.06
C ARG A 365 18.60 -21.96 2.85
N TRP A 366 19.26 -20.83 3.10
CA TRP A 366 20.71 -20.77 3.22
C TRP A 366 21.13 -20.98 4.67
N THR A 367 22.00 -21.96 4.89
CA THR A 367 22.55 -22.30 6.20
C THR A 367 24.07 -22.21 6.14
N ARG A 368 24.66 -21.42 7.05
CA ARG A 368 26.12 -21.27 7.16
C ARG A 368 26.79 -22.64 7.32
N GLY A 369 27.83 -22.89 6.52
CA GLY A 369 28.57 -24.16 6.52
C GLY A 369 27.83 -25.35 5.88
N SER A 370 26.74 -25.10 5.14
CA SER A 370 26.04 -26.15 4.39
C SER A 370 25.55 -25.65 3.03
N SER A 371 24.52 -24.78 2.99
CA SER A 371 23.90 -24.32 1.73
C SER A 371 24.20 -22.86 1.40
N ALA A 372 24.86 -22.12 2.28
CA ALA A 372 25.20 -20.70 2.09
C ALA A 372 26.53 -20.50 1.34
N GLY A 373 26.63 -21.00 0.10
CA GLY A 373 27.88 -21.02 -0.68
C GLY A 373 28.27 -19.69 -1.37
N GLY A 374 27.42 -18.66 -1.32
CA GLY A 374 27.68 -17.38 -1.98
C GLY A 374 27.35 -17.37 -3.48
N CYS A 375 27.72 -16.28 -4.17
CA CYS A 375 27.50 -16.13 -5.61
C CYS A 375 28.63 -16.78 -6.45
N ALA A 376 28.53 -16.70 -7.78
CA ALA A 376 29.51 -17.29 -8.70
C ALA A 376 30.96 -16.80 -8.51
N ASN A 377 31.16 -15.67 -7.81
CA ASN A 377 32.48 -15.15 -7.46
C ASN A 377 33.18 -15.96 -6.34
N PHE A 378 32.47 -16.90 -5.70
CA PHE A 378 32.95 -17.69 -4.56
C PHE A 378 32.94 -19.20 -4.86
N PRO A 379 33.71 -19.68 -5.85
CA PRO A 379 33.65 -21.06 -6.32
C PRO A 379 34.13 -22.12 -5.29
N GLY A 380 34.73 -21.71 -4.17
CA GLY A 380 35.30 -22.60 -3.15
C GLY A 380 34.72 -22.44 -1.74
N SER A 381 33.59 -21.75 -1.58
CA SER A 381 32.96 -21.46 -0.27
C SER A 381 31.88 -22.45 0.15
N SER A 382 31.74 -23.57 -0.57
CA SER A 382 30.79 -24.66 -0.34
C SER A 382 31.25 -25.66 0.71
#